data_AF-A0A1E7PT58-F1
#
_entry.id   AF-A0A1E7PT58-F1
#
_cell.length_a   1.000
_cell.length_b   1.000
_cell.length_c   1.000
_cell.angle_alpha   90.00
_cell.angle_beta   90.00
_cell.angle_gamma   90.00
#
_symmetry.space_group_name_H-M   'P 1'
#
loop_
_entity.id
_entity.type
_entity.pdbx_description
1 polymer ?
#
loop_
_entity_poly.entity_id
_entity_poly.type
_entity_poly.pdbx_seq_one_letter_code
_entity_poly.pdbx_strand_id
1 'polypeptide(L)'
;MPSFDIVSEIDMHEVTNAVDQAKRDLGNRWDFKNVDANIELDDKGITISAEQEFQLEQLRDMLRMAFEKRKIDSRAIAEDGDSKAGKLVKQHLTLVQGIETDQARKIVKMIKDAKLKVQASIQGDKVRITGKKRDDLQTVIAMLREADLDLPLQFNNFRD
;
A
#
# COMPACT_ATOMS: atom_id res chain seq x y z
N MET A 1 -11.95 -15.05 24.19
CA MET A 1 -11.00 -15.90 23.44
C MET A 1 -10.16 -14.92 22.68
N PRO A 2 -8.84 -14.91 22.89
CA PRO A 2 -8.01 -13.86 22.36
C PRO A 2 -8.06 -13.83 20.83
N SER A 3 -8.01 -12.63 20.26
CA SER A 3 -8.04 -12.41 18.82
C SER A 3 -7.26 -11.17 18.41
N PHE A 4 -6.97 -11.07 17.12
CA PHE A 4 -6.43 -9.87 16.48
C PHE A 4 -6.93 -9.77 15.03
N ASP A 5 -6.81 -8.59 14.44
CA ASP A 5 -7.12 -8.37 13.03
C ASP A 5 -5.83 -8.25 12.22
N ILE A 6 -5.80 -8.91 11.06
CA ILE A 6 -4.82 -8.68 10.00
C ILE A 6 -5.45 -7.68 9.04
N VAL A 7 -4.76 -6.56 8.84
CA VAL A 7 -5.18 -5.48 7.95
C VAL A 7 -4.05 -5.11 7.00
N SER A 8 -4.39 -4.34 5.96
CA SER A 8 -3.43 -3.66 5.09
C SER A 8 -3.87 -2.22 4.95
N GLU A 9 -3.47 -1.40 5.90
CA GLU A 9 -3.86 0.00 5.98
C GLU A 9 -2.69 0.89 5.59
N ILE A 10 -3.00 1.90 4.78
CA ILE A 10 -2.07 2.98 4.45
C ILE A 10 -2.50 4.19 5.28
N ASP A 11 -1.54 4.84 5.95
CA ASP A 11 -1.79 6.10 6.63
C ASP A 11 -1.93 7.23 5.59
N MET A 12 -3.16 7.67 5.35
CA MET A 12 -3.46 8.72 4.37
C MET A 12 -2.86 10.08 4.73
N HIS A 13 -2.60 10.37 6.02
CA HIS A 13 -1.88 11.58 6.40
C HIS A 13 -0.43 11.50 5.96
N GLU A 14 0.22 10.34 6.13
CA GLU A 14 1.57 10.14 5.63
C GLU A 14 1.64 10.11 4.10
N VAL A 15 0.62 9.57 3.41
CA VAL A 15 0.53 9.67 1.94
C VAL A 15 0.46 11.12 1.48
N THR A 16 -0.41 11.92 2.12
CA THR A 16 -0.53 13.35 1.83
C THR A 16 0.81 14.06 2.03
N ASN A 17 1.46 13.79 3.16
CA ASN A 17 2.78 14.34 3.47
C ASN A 17 3.86 13.92 2.46
N ALA A 18 3.82 12.67 1.97
CA ALA A 18 4.75 12.16 0.98
C ALA A 18 4.52 12.82 -0.40
N VAL A 19 3.27 12.96 -0.83
CA VAL A 19 2.90 13.65 -2.08
C VAL A 19 3.32 15.12 -2.03
N ASP A 20 3.09 15.81 -0.91
CA ASP A 20 3.52 17.20 -0.74
C ASP A 20 5.04 17.35 -0.77
N GLN A 21 5.78 16.38 -0.21
CA GLN A 21 7.23 16.35 -0.33
C GLN A 21 7.67 16.15 -1.78
N ALA A 22 7.06 15.21 -2.50
CA ALA A 22 7.37 14.97 -3.91
C ALA A 22 7.09 16.22 -4.78
N LYS A 23 6.00 16.95 -4.52
CA LYS A 23 5.70 18.24 -5.16
C LYS A 23 6.78 19.31 -4.89
N ARG A 24 7.26 19.40 -3.64
CA ARG A 24 8.35 20.34 -3.29
C ARG A 24 9.65 19.96 -3.99
N ASP A 25 9.98 18.67 -4.00
CA ASP A 25 11.18 18.17 -4.67
C ASP A 25 11.09 18.44 -6.18
N LEU A 26 9.91 18.29 -6.79
CA LEU A 26 9.64 18.60 -8.20
C LEU A 26 9.89 20.09 -8.49
N GLY A 27 9.36 20.98 -7.65
CA GLY A 27 9.57 22.43 -7.80
C GLY A 27 11.04 22.87 -7.68
N ASN A 28 11.88 22.06 -7.02
CA ASN A 28 13.31 22.33 -6.86
C ASN A 28 14.17 21.71 -7.98
N ARG A 29 13.60 20.87 -8.85
CA ARG A 29 14.34 20.24 -9.96
C ARG A 29 14.55 21.20 -11.12
N TRP A 30 15.81 21.52 -11.40
CA TRP A 30 16.19 22.46 -12.47
C TRP A 30 15.77 21.99 -13.87
N ASP A 31 15.84 20.70 -14.15
CA ASP A 31 15.43 20.08 -15.42
C ASP A 31 13.92 20.03 -15.64
N PHE A 32 13.12 20.20 -14.58
CA PHE A 32 11.67 20.41 -14.66
C PHE A 32 11.30 21.90 -14.76
N LYS A 33 12.27 22.79 -14.81
CA LYS A 33 12.01 24.23 -14.97
C LYS A 33 11.39 24.49 -16.34
N ASN A 34 10.19 25.07 -16.36
CA ASN A 34 9.37 25.30 -17.55
C ASN A 34 8.85 24.02 -18.23
N VAL A 35 8.92 22.87 -17.55
CA VAL A 35 8.20 21.65 -17.98
C VAL A 35 6.85 21.63 -17.28
N ASP A 36 5.78 21.40 -18.04
CA ASP A 36 4.46 21.18 -17.45
C ASP A 36 4.39 19.77 -16.83
N ALA A 37 4.64 19.71 -15.52
CA ALA A 37 4.65 18.49 -14.73
C ALA A 37 3.93 18.68 -13.39
N ASN A 38 3.19 17.65 -12.96
CA ASN A 38 2.38 17.73 -11.75
C ASN A 38 2.23 16.36 -11.08
N ILE A 39 1.98 16.39 -9.78
CA ILE A 39 1.65 15.23 -8.94
C ILE A 39 0.40 15.62 -8.16
N GLU A 40 -0.70 14.88 -8.28
CA GLU A 40 -1.96 15.16 -7.60
C GLU A 40 -2.38 13.96 -6.76
N LEU A 41 -2.99 14.20 -5.61
CA LEU A 41 -3.60 13.20 -4.75
C LEU A 41 -5.08 13.57 -4.60
N ASP A 42 -5.96 12.62 -4.88
CA ASP A 42 -7.40 12.73 -4.72
C ASP A 42 -7.99 11.47 -4.05
N ASP A 43 -9.31 11.39 -3.97
CA ASP A 43 -10.01 10.25 -3.35
C ASP A 43 -9.83 8.91 -4.10
N LYS A 44 -9.38 8.95 -5.37
CA LYS A 44 -9.18 7.76 -6.22
C LYS A 44 -7.73 7.29 -6.23
N GLY A 45 -6.79 8.16 -5.87
CA GLY A 45 -5.37 7.82 -5.77
C GLY A 45 -4.48 8.99 -6.14
N ILE A 46 -3.34 8.67 -6.75
CA ILE A 46 -2.33 9.62 -7.17
C ILE A 46 -2.33 9.71 -8.69
N THR A 47 -2.33 10.92 -9.25
CA THR A 47 -2.14 11.14 -10.68
C THR A 47 -0.84 11.90 -10.89
N ILE A 48 0.05 11.34 -11.71
CA ILE A 48 1.24 12.03 -12.18
C ILE A 48 1.06 12.43 -13.64
N SER A 49 1.49 13.63 -14.01
CA SER A 49 1.40 14.12 -15.38
C SER A 49 2.65 14.86 -15.80
N ALA A 50 3.09 14.66 -17.03
CA ALA A 50 4.23 15.35 -17.62
C ALA A 50 4.10 15.41 -19.15
N GLU A 51 4.95 16.20 -19.81
CA GLU A 51 4.96 16.32 -21.27
C GLU A 51 5.46 15.04 -21.98
N GLN A 52 6.32 14.27 -21.30
CA GLN A 52 6.99 13.10 -21.87
C GLN A 52 7.00 11.91 -20.91
N GLU A 53 7.05 10.70 -21.47
CA GLU A 53 6.96 9.45 -20.71
C GLU A 53 8.14 9.25 -19.75
N PHE A 54 9.36 9.60 -20.16
CA PHE A 54 10.55 9.53 -19.28
C PHE A 54 10.43 10.46 -18.05
N GLN A 55 9.68 11.56 -18.17
CA GLN A 55 9.44 12.47 -17.04
C GLN A 55 8.48 11.83 -16.04
N LEU A 56 7.52 11.02 -16.49
CA LEU A 56 6.67 10.24 -15.59
C LEU A 56 7.47 9.23 -14.78
N GLU A 57 8.46 8.57 -15.38
CA GLU A 57 9.37 7.68 -14.65
C GLU A 57 10.11 8.43 -13.54
N GLN A 58 10.63 9.63 -13.85
CA GLN A 58 11.28 10.49 -12.86
C GLN A 58 10.33 10.92 -11.73
N LEU A 59 9.08 11.29 -12.06
CA LEU A 59 8.06 11.61 -11.06
C LEU A 59 7.72 10.40 -10.18
N ARG A 60 7.68 9.20 -10.76
CA ARG A 60 7.43 7.94 -10.05
C ARG A 60 8.54 7.63 -9.05
N ASP A 61 9.80 7.79 -9.46
CA ASP A 61 10.96 7.62 -8.57
C ASP A 61 10.94 8.62 -7.42
N MET A 62 10.60 9.88 -7.70
CA MET A 62 10.44 10.91 -6.67
C MET A 62 9.35 10.55 -5.67
N LEU A 63 8.21 10.05 -6.14
CA LEU A 63 7.11 9.57 -5.30
C LEU A 63 7.56 8.40 -4.42
N ARG A 64 8.24 7.39 -4.99
CA ARG A 64 8.76 6.22 -4.26
C ARG A 64 9.73 6.63 -3.15
N MET A 65 10.67 7.53 -3.45
CA MET A 65 11.61 8.06 -2.45
C MET A 65 10.89 8.82 -1.33
N ALA A 66 9.86 9.59 -1.66
CA ALA A 66 9.07 10.31 -0.64
C ALA A 66 8.29 9.34 0.26
N PHE A 67 7.71 8.28 -0.32
CA PHE A 67 7.01 7.23 0.41
C PHE A 67 7.94 6.49 1.37
N GLU A 68 9.13 6.10 0.92
CA GLU A 68 10.12 5.42 1.76
C GLU A 68 10.54 6.28 2.97
N LYS A 69 10.77 7.58 2.77
CA LYS A 69 11.06 8.53 3.87
C LYS A 69 9.93 8.62 4.89
N ARG A 70 8.69 8.36 4.48
CA ARG A 70 7.50 8.30 5.35
C ARG A 70 7.17 6.89 5.83
N LYS A 71 8.03 5.91 5.55
CA LYS A 71 7.83 4.49 5.90
C LYS A 71 6.56 3.89 5.30
N ILE A 72 6.13 4.40 4.15
CA ILE A 72 5.05 3.83 3.36
C ILE A 72 5.68 2.81 2.42
N ASP A 73 5.18 1.58 2.44
CA ASP A 73 5.67 0.52 1.57
C ASP A 73 5.44 0.90 0.11
N SER A 74 6.44 0.73 -0.76
CA SER A 74 6.31 1.07 -2.18
C SER A 74 5.28 0.22 -2.93
N ARG A 75 4.89 -0.94 -2.40
CA ARG A 75 3.80 -1.79 -2.89
C ARG A 75 2.42 -1.25 -2.57
N ALA A 76 2.33 -0.21 -1.74
CA ALA A 76 1.10 0.53 -1.47
C ALA A 76 0.59 1.31 -2.70
N ILE A 77 1.38 1.40 -3.77
CA ILE A 77 0.99 2.05 -5.02
C ILE A 77 0.94 1.01 -6.15
N ALA A 78 -0.20 0.90 -6.81
CA ALA A 78 -0.37 0.10 -8.03
C ALA A 78 -0.61 0.99 -9.24
N GLU A 79 -0.14 0.56 -10.41
CA GLU A 79 -0.33 1.31 -11.66
C GLU A 79 -1.73 1.02 -12.22
N ASP A 80 -2.51 2.08 -12.45
CA ASP A 80 -3.87 2.02 -12.98
C ASP A 80 -3.92 2.63 -14.39
N GLY A 81 -3.01 2.14 -15.23
CA GLY A 81 -2.87 2.54 -16.63
C GLY A 81 -2.37 3.97 -16.85
N ASP A 82 -2.18 4.28 -18.12
CA ASP A 82 -1.77 5.59 -18.62
C ASP A 82 -2.82 6.15 -19.59
N SER A 83 -2.90 7.47 -19.66
CA SER A 83 -3.70 8.16 -20.66
C SER A 83 -2.89 9.27 -21.31
N LYS A 84 -2.98 9.33 -22.64
CA LYS A 84 -2.44 10.45 -23.43
C LYS A 84 -3.63 11.32 -23.81
N ALA A 85 -3.82 12.42 -23.07
CA ALA A 85 -4.89 13.36 -23.30
C ALA A 85 -4.32 14.78 -23.49
N GLY A 86 -4.38 15.28 -24.73
CA GLY A 86 -3.84 16.60 -25.08
C GLY A 86 -2.32 16.61 -25.16
N LYS A 87 -1.66 17.59 -24.51
CA LYS A 87 -0.21 17.78 -24.53
C LYS A 87 0.55 16.99 -23.45
N LEU A 88 -0.17 16.42 -22.48
CA LEU A 88 0.43 15.73 -21.34
C LEU A 88 0.14 14.22 -21.41
N VAL A 89 1.14 13.45 -21.02
CA VAL A 89 1.00 12.05 -20.65
C VAL A 89 0.63 12.02 -19.16
N LYS A 90 -0.43 11.30 -18.83
CA LYS A 90 -0.89 11.11 -17.45
C LYS A 90 -0.79 9.64 -17.08
N GLN A 91 -0.42 9.38 -15.85
CA GLN A 91 -0.50 8.05 -15.27
C GLN A 91 -1.28 8.11 -13.96
N HIS A 92 -2.21 7.17 -13.82
CA HIS A 92 -2.98 6.99 -12.61
C HIS A 92 -2.34 5.89 -11.76
N LEU A 93 -2.26 6.16 -10.47
CA LEU A 93 -1.65 5.31 -9.47
C LEU A 93 -2.68 5.11 -8.35
N THR A 94 -3.10 3.88 -8.12
CA THR A 94 -4.06 3.56 -7.06
C THR A 94 -3.34 3.23 -5.76
N LEU A 95 -3.98 3.57 -4.64
CA LEU A 95 -3.48 3.22 -3.32
C LEU A 95 -4.06 1.86 -2.92
N VAL A 96 -3.18 0.88 -2.73
CA VAL A 96 -3.55 -0.49 -2.37
C VAL A 96 -3.83 -0.56 -0.87
N GLN A 97 -5.10 -0.41 -0.51
CA GLN A 97 -5.57 -0.55 0.86
C GLN A 97 -6.54 -1.73 1.01
N GLY A 98 -6.60 -2.28 2.22
CA GLY A 98 -7.40 -3.43 2.55
C GLY A 98 -6.83 -4.74 2.02
N ILE A 99 -7.42 -5.84 2.48
CA ILE A 99 -7.11 -7.19 2.01
C ILE A 99 -8.26 -7.63 1.11
N GLU A 100 -8.02 -7.62 -0.20
CA GLU A 100 -9.01 -8.11 -1.16
C GLU A 100 -9.35 -9.59 -0.92
N THR A 101 -10.54 -10.00 -1.40
CA THR A 101 -11.10 -11.34 -1.13
C THR A 101 -10.13 -12.47 -1.51
N ASP A 102 -9.41 -12.34 -2.62
CA ASP A 102 -8.48 -13.38 -3.07
C ASP A 102 -7.23 -13.47 -2.18
N GLN A 103 -6.66 -12.33 -1.78
CA GLN A 103 -5.56 -12.27 -0.81
C GLN A 103 -6.00 -12.78 0.56
N ALA A 104 -7.20 -12.39 1.01
CA ALA A 104 -7.77 -12.86 2.27
C ALA A 104 -7.95 -14.39 2.27
N ARG A 105 -8.39 -14.97 1.14
CA ARG A 105 -8.47 -16.43 0.96
C ARG A 105 -7.09 -17.10 1.00
N LYS A 106 -6.06 -16.50 0.39
CA LYS A 106 -4.67 -16.99 0.46
C LYS A 106 -4.17 -17.02 1.91
N ILE A 107 -4.34 -15.92 2.66
CA ILE A 107 -3.96 -15.82 4.08
C ILE A 107 -4.68 -16.90 4.91
N VAL A 108 -6.00 -17.04 4.75
CA VAL A 108 -6.78 -18.07 5.45
C VAL A 108 -6.28 -19.47 5.12
N LYS A 109 -5.92 -19.74 3.86
CA LYS A 109 -5.38 -21.03 3.44
C LYS A 109 -4.03 -21.31 4.09
N MET A 110 -3.10 -20.35 4.07
CA MET A 110 -1.78 -20.49 4.72
C MET A 110 -1.90 -20.83 6.21
N ILE A 111 -2.80 -20.15 6.93
CA ILE A 111 -3.03 -20.40 8.36
C ILE A 111 -3.57 -21.82 8.60
N LYS A 112 -4.47 -22.30 7.73
CA LYS A 112 -4.98 -23.68 7.81
C LYS A 112 -3.89 -24.72 7.51
N ASP A 113 -3.07 -24.46 6.49
CA ASP A 113 -1.99 -25.36 6.07
C ASP A 113 -0.89 -25.47 7.15
N ALA A 114 -0.69 -24.42 7.96
CA ALA A 114 0.18 -24.43 9.13
C ALA A 114 -0.35 -25.26 10.32
N LYS A 115 -1.60 -25.77 10.24
CA LYS A 115 -2.25 -26.61 11.27
C LYS A 115 -2.27 -25.99 12.67
N LEU A 116 -2.25 -24.66 12.76
CA LEU A 116 -2.33 -23.92 14.02
C LEU A 116 -3.74 -24.01 14.61
N LYS A 117 -3.86 -24.03 15.95
CA LYS A 117 -5.16 -24.13 16.66
C LYS A 117 -5.88 -22.79 16.74
N VAL A 118 -6.05 -22.14 15.59
CA VAL A 118 -6.69 -20.83 15.42
C VAL A 118 -7.79 -20.89 14.37
N GLN A 119 -8.72 -19.96 14.44
CA GLN A 119 -9.77 -19.75 13.44
C GLN A 119 -9.52 -18.42 12.73
N ALA A 120 -9.43 -18.45 11.40
CA ALA A 120 -9.34 -17.26 10.56
C ALA A 120 -10.69 -16.97 9.89
N SER A 121 -11.15 -15.72 9.93
CA SER A 121 -12.42 -15.26 9.36
C SER A 121 -12.21 -13.97 8.57
N ILE A 122 -12.66 -13.96 7.31
CA ILE A 122 -12.64 -12.76 6.47
C ILE A 122 -13.82 -11.87 6.89
N GLN A 123 -13.56 -10.58 7.14
CA GLN A 123 -14.53 -9.60 7.59
C GLN A 123 -14.38 -8.32 6.77
N GLY A 124 -15.01 -8.27 5.59
CA GLY A 124 -14.80 -7.17 4.65
C GLY A 124 -13.38 -7.21 4.10
N ASP A 125 -12.63 -6.16 4.37
CA ASP A 125 -11.26 -5.91 3.90
C ASP A 125 -10.17 -6.35 4.90
N LYS A 126 -10.54 -7.14 5.92
CA LYS A 126 -9.60 -7.65 6.93
C LYS A 126 -9.83 -9.11 7.26
N VAL A 127 -8.83 -9.73 7.89
CA VAL A 127 -8.89 -11.12 8.35
C VAL A 127 -8.75 -11.16 9.88
N ARG A 128 -9.82 -11.55 10.58
CA ARG A 128 -9.79 -11.76 12.03
C ARG A 128 -9.26 -13.14 12.37
N ILE A 129 -8.27 -13.19 13.26
CA ILE A 129 -7.70 -14.43 13.80
C ILE A 129 -8.12 -14.57 15.26
N THR A 130 -8.74 -15.69 15.61
CA THR A 130 -9.19 -16.01 16.98
C THR A 130 -8.58 -17.33 17.42
N GLY A 131 -8.11 -17.41 18.66
CA GLY A 131 -7.47 -18.61 19.20
C GLY A 131 -7.73 -18.78 20.69
N LYS A 132 -7.47 -19.98 21.21
CA LYS A 132 -7.53 -20.23 22.67
C LYS A 132 -6.26 -19.77 23.39
N LYS A 133 -5.10 -19.88 22.74
CA LYS A 133 -3.80 -19.54 23.30
C LYS A 133 -3.21 -18.35 22.56
N ARG A 134 -2.61 -17.42 23.31
CA ARG A 134 -1.87 -16.28 22.74
C ARG A 134 -0.64 -16.72 21.96
N ASP A 135 0.01 -17.82 22.37
CA ASP A 135 1.20 -18.36 21.67
C ASP A 135 0.88 -18.77 20.22
N ASP A 136 -0.30 -19.39 20.00
CA ASP A 136 -0.74 -19.76 18.66
C ASP A 136 -0.97 -18.49 17.81
N LEU A 137 -1.48 -17.41 18.41
CA LEU A 137 -1.69 -16.11 17.73
C LEU A 137 -0.35 -15.45 17.37
N GLN A 138 0.63 -15.47 18.26
CA GLN A 138 1.98 -14.96 17.97
C GLN A 138 2.67 -15.75 16.86
N THR A 139 2.45 -17.06 16.81
CA THR A 139 2.98 -17.93 15.75
C THR A 139 2.40 -17.57 14.37
N VAL A 140 1.10 -17.24 14.30
CA VAL A 140 0.48 -16.73 13.05
C VAL A 140 1.14 -15.42 12.61
N ILE A 141 1.40 -14.50 13.54
CA ILE A 141 2.03 -13.20 13.21
C ILE A 141 3.44 -13.42 12.67
N ALA A 142 4.26 -14.26 13.30
CA ALA A 142 5.60 -14.56 12.84
C ALA A 142 5.59 -15.18 11.43
N MET A 143 4.75 -16.20 11.23
CA MET A 143 4.59 -16.86 9.93
C MET A 143 4.20 -15.88 8.81
N LEU A 144 3.25 -14.97 9.07
CA LEU A 144 2.79 -14.02 8.07
C LEU A 144 3.78 -12.88 7.80
N ARG A 145 4.67 -12.56 8.76
CA ARG A 145 5.77 -11.61 8.54
C ARG A 145 6.91 -12.21 7.70
N GLU A 146 7.12 -13.52 7.81
CA GLU A 146 8.10 -14.25 6.99
C GLU A 146 7.55 -14.67 5.63
N ALA A 147 6.23 -14.61 5.46
CA ALA A 147 5.58 -14.91 4.20
C ALA A 147 5.89 -13.85 3.13
N ASP A 148 6.32 -14.30 1.96
CA ASP A 148 6.49 -13.45 0.78
C ASP A 148 5.10 -13.17 0.16
N LEU A 149 4.39 -12.22 0.76
CA LEU A 149 3.10 -11.72 0.27
C LEU A 149 3.30 -10.36 -0.42
N ASP A 150 2.59 -10.16 -1.53
CA ASP A 150 2.65 -8.95 -2.35
C ASP A 150 2.07 -7.69 -1.67
N LEU A 151 1.71 -7.76 -0.40
CA LEU A 151 0.94 -6.73 0.30
C LEU A 151 1.48 -6.54 1.73
N PRO A 152 1.71 -5.29 2.18
CA PRO A 152 2.14 -5.02 3.54
C PRO A 152 1.04 -5.38 4.54
N LEU A 153 1.35 -6.24 5.52
CA LEU A 153 0.41 -6.63 6.57
C LEU A 153 0.70 -5.91 7.89
N GLN A 154 -0.35 -5.39 8.52
CA GLN A 154 -0.32 -4.95 9.90
C GLN A 154 -1.23 -5.84 10.76
N PHE A 155 -0.89 -5.91 12.05
CA PHE A 155 -1.58 -6.74 13.03
C PHE A 155 -2.07 -5.81 14.14
N ASN A 156 -3.38 -5.62 14.25
CA ASN A 156 -3.98 -4.65 15.18
C ASN A 156 -5.21 -5.23 15.88
N ASN A 157 -5.93 -4.37 16.64
CA ASN A 157 -7.18 -4.72 17.31
C ASN A 157 -7.10 -6.02 18.16
N PHE A 158 -6.03 -6.15 18.95
CA PHE A 158 -5.86 -7.26 19.88
C PHE A 158 -6.97 -7.25 20.95
N ARG A 159 -7.60 -8.39 21.17
CA ARG A 159 -8.69 -8.59 22.13
C ARG A 159 -8.46 -9.85 22.95
N ASP A 160 -9.09 -9.93 24.12
CA ASP A 160 -9.04 -11.07 25.05
C ASP A 160 -10.29 -11.96 25.03
#